data_AF-A0A7G2IU05-F1
#
_entry.id   AF-A0A7G2IU05-F1
#
_cell.length_a   1.000
_cell.length_b   1.000
_cell.length_c   1.000
_cell.angle_alpha   90.00
_cell.angle_beta   90.00
_cell.angle_gamma   90.00
#
_symmetry.space_group_name_H-M   'P 1'
#
loop_
_entity.id
_entity.type
_entity.pdbx_description
1 polymer ?
#
loop_
_entity_poly.entity_id
_entity_poly.type
_entity_poly.pdbx_seq_one_letter_code
_entity_poly.pdbx_strand_id
1 'polypeptide(L)' 'MEILTEAGINIVERVPLIVGRNPNNEHYLDTKAAKMGHLLGK' A
#
# COMPACT_ATOMS: atom_id res chain seq x y z
N MET A 1 -4.30 -1.87 10.61
CA MET A 1 -5.76 -1.85 10.30
C MET A 1 -6.53 -1.32 11.48
N GLU A 2 -6.14 -1.72 12.70
CA GLU A 2 -6.87 -1.41 13.93
C GLU A 2 -6.91 0.09 14.27
N ILE A 3 -5.82 0.84 14.10
CA ILE A 3 -5.74 2.28 14.45
C ILE A 3 -6.89 3.13 13.89
N LEU A 4 -7.23 2.97 12.61
CA LEU A 4 -8.30 3.76 11.99
C LEU A 4 -9.68 3.35 12.51
N THR A 5 -9.91 2.05 12.67
CA THR A 5 -11.15 1.51 13.24
C THR A 5 -11.31 1.90 14.71
N GLU A 6 -10.24 1.85 15.50
CA GLU A 6 -10.18 2.29 16.90
C GLU A 6 -10.44 3.79 17.05
N ALA A 7 -10.02 4.59 16.06
CA ALA A 7 -10.37 6.00 15.95
C ALA A 7 -11.82 6.26 15.50
N GLY A 8 -12.64 5.22 15.33
CA GLY A 8 -14.03 5.32 14.87
C GLY A 8 -14.19 5.56 13.37
N ILE A 9 -13.13 5.40 12.58
CA ILE A 9 -13.16 5.58 11.13
C ILE A 9 -13.52 4.26 10.47
N ASN A 10 -14.72 4.19 9.90
CA ASN A 10 -15.18 3.03 9.15
C ASN A 10 -14.55 2.98 7.75
N ILE A 11 -13.75 1.95 7.47
CA ILE A 11 -13.16 1.73 6.15
C ILE A 11 -14.15 0.95 5.29
N VAL A 12 -14.83 1.65 4.38
CA VAL A 12 -15.84 1.05 3.48
C VAL A 12 -15.22 0.31 2.30
N GLU A 13 -14.07 0.77 1.79
CA GLU A 13 -13.36 0.13 0.69
C GLU A 13 -11.87 0.49 0.65
N ARG A 14 -11.09 -0.28 -0.11
CA ARG A 14 -9.69 0.02 -0.44
C ARG A 14 -9.51 -0.03 -1.95
N VAL A 15 -9.34 1.13 -2.56
CA VAL A 15 -9.05 1.24 -3.99
C VAL A 15 -7.53 1.20 -4.19
N PRO A 16 -6.99 0.21 -4.93
CA PRO A 16 -5.56 0.14 -5.20
C PRO A 16 -5.13 1.27 -6.13
N LEU A 17 -4.11 2.04 -5.73
CA LEU A 17 -3.45 3.02 -6.59
C LEU A 17 -2.20 2.40 -7.22
N ILE A 18 -2.41 1.55 -8.22
CA ILE A 18 -1.31 0.87 -8.92
C ILE A 18 -1.01 1.65 -10.20
N VAL A 19 0.11 2.37 -10.20
CA VAL A 19 0.77 2.82 -11.42
C VAL A 19 1.87 1.82 -11.71
N GLY A 20 1.87 1.20 -12.89
CA GLY A 20 2.76 0.07 -13.20
C GLY A 20 4.24 0.33 -12.90
N ARG A 21 5.01 -0.74 -12.68
CA ARG A 21 6.47 -0.65 -12.51
C ARG A 21 7.13 -0.22 -13.82
N ASN A 22 8.08 0.69 -13.72
CA ASN A 22 8.92 1.18 -14.80
C ASN A 22 10.33 1.47 -14.27
N PRO A 23 11.33 1.69 -15.15
CA PRO A 23 12.71 1.92 -14.72
C PRO A 23 12.90 3.12 -13.76
N ASN A 24 12.02 4.12 -13.81
CA ASN A 24 12.12 5.29 -12.95
C ASN A 24 11.58 5.03 -11.53
N ASN A 25 10.71 4.04 -11.34
CA ASN A 25 10.05 3.78 -10.04
C ASN A 25 10.35 2.40 -9.45
N GLU A 26 11.13 1.55 -10.12
CA GLU A 26 11.39 0.17 -9.68
C GLU A 26 12.03 0.10 -8.28
N HIS A 27 13.10 0.86 -8.03
CA HIS A 27 13.81 0.86 -6.75
C HIS A 27 12.97 1.41 -5.59
N TYR A 28 12.11 2.40 -5.88
CA TYR A 28 11.17 2.93 -4.91
C TYR A 28 10.15 1.86 -4.50
N LEU A 29 9.59 1.15 -5.49
CA LEU A 29 8.65 0.06 -5.27
C LEU A 29 9.28 -1.11 -4.50
N ASP A 30 10.53 -1.47 -4.78
CA ASP A 30 11.26 -2.52 -4.02
C ASP A 30 11.43 -2.11 -2.55
N THR A 31 11.86 -0.87 -2.31
CA THR A 31 12.05 -0.34 -0.95
C THR A 31 10.73 -0.32 -0.17
N LYS A 32 9.66 0.10 -0.84
CA LYS A 32 8.30 0.14 -0.29
C LYS A 32 7.82 -1.27 0.08
N ALA A 33 7.96 -2.23 -0.82
CA ALA A 33 7.59 -3.63 -0.58
C ALA A 33 8.37 -4.22 0.61
N ALA A 34 9.69 -4.06 0.64
CA ALA A 34 10.54 -4.64 1.68
C ALA A 34 10.30 -4.04 3.08
N LYS A 35 10.03 -2.72 3.17
CA LYS A 35 9.99 -2.02 4.46
C LYS A 35 8.60 -1.75 5.03
N MET A 36 7.58 -1.60 4.17
CA MET A 36 6.30 -1.03 4.58
C MET A 36 5.14 -2.03 4.50
N GLY A 37 5.40 -3.32 4.27
CA GLY A 37 4.38 -4.37 4.33
C GLY A 37 3.19 -4.07 3.41
N HIS A 38 3.48 -3.53 2.21
CA HIS A 38 2.45 -3.16 1.26
C HIS A 38 1.58 -4.38 0.94
N LEU A 39 0.27 -4.17 0.89
CA LEU A 39 -0.71 -5.16 0.41
C LEU A 39 -0.71 -5.25 -1.13
N LEU A 40 0.46 -5.09 -1.75
CA LEU A 40 0.64 -5.40 -3.16
C LEU A 40 0.63 -6.92 -3.23
N GLY A 41 -0.34 -7.49 -3.96
CA GLY A 41 -0.63 -8.92 -3.97
C GLY A 41 0.60 -9.78 -4.25
N LYS A 42 0.50 -11.06 -3.86
CA LYS A 42 1.19 -12.11 -4.60
C LYS A 42 0.81 -12.05 -6.07
#